data_AF-A0A2R6S5W1-F1
#
_entry.id   AF-A0A2R6S5W1-F1
#
_cell.length_a   1.000
_cell.length_b   1.000
_cell.length_c   1.000
_cell.angle_alpha   90.00
_cell.angle_beta   90.00
_cell.angle_gamma   90.00
#
_symmetry.space_group_name_H-M   'P 1'
#
loop_
_entity.id
_entity.type
_entity.pdbx_description
1 polymer ?
#
loop_
_entity_poly.entity_id
_entity_poly.type
_entity_poly.pdbx_seq_one_letter_code
_entity_poly.pdbx_strand_id
1 'polypeptide(L)'
;MSSTPIYHSTTQGYFARPRISVATEFGNATDFWVEYPSGLVDVTRTAHLSNLVKADGEEVLIHKDAAVRPPPLNAEMQWELEVDADRTLRLAKTRSAFVIVDMQKNWGLTDHELTTIPPSLVRGFMKSGRGGFGSELPSSFGRLLMRDQYNAELYGPLQILYEEGKAAGTDVWIHKNRAMVLSLTASGLQKQLPHNTTDIPNSTASQHPKPPEIVDVNHDS
;
A
#
# COMPACT_ATOMS: atom_id res chain seq x y z
N MET A 1 -11.58 40.64 -9.72
CA MET A 1 -10.86 39.43 -10.16
C MET A 1 -10.38 38.71 -8.91
N SER A 2 -11.04 37.61 -8.53
CA SER A 2 -10.78 36.89 -7.29
C SER A 2 -9.63 35.91 -7.50
N SER A 3 -8.49 36.13 -6.84
CA SER A 3 -7.37 35.20 -6.85
C SER A 3 -7.72 33.96 -6.04
N THR A 4 -7.81 32.81 -6.70
CA THR A 4 -7.97 31.50 -6.06
C THR A 4 -6.82 31.27 -5.08
N PRO A 5 -7.06 30.99 -3.80
CA PRO A 5 -5.99 30.67 -2.86
C PRO A 5 -5.33 29.35 -3.27
N ILE A 6 -4.01 29.40 -3.47
CA ILE A 6 -3.17 28.23 -3.74
C ILE A 6 -3.02 27.49 -2.41
N TYR A 7 -3.63 26.31 -2.30
CA TYR A 7 -3.38 25.41 -1.18
C TYR A 7 -1.99 24.78 -1.34
N HIS A 8 -1.02 25.27 -0.58
CA HIS A 8 0.28 24.63 -0.45
C HIS A 8 0.12 23.31 0.31
N SER A 9 0.04 22.19 -0.39
CA SER A 9 0.35 20.89 0.20
C SER A 9 1.87 20.81 0.40
N THR A 10 2.32 20.42 1.59
CA THR A 10 3.72 20.24 2.01
C THR A 10 4.50 19.18 1.21
N THR A 11 3.93 18.70 0.11
CA THR A 11 4.51 17.77 -0.86
C THR A 11 5.18 18.48 -2.04
N GLN A 12 5.31 19.81 -2.01
CA GLN A 12 6.15 20.58 -2.94
C GLN A 12 7.63 20.33 -2.63
N GLY A 13 8.18 19.22 -3.11
CA GLY A 13 9.59 18.92 -2.91
C GLY A 13 10.08 17.55 -3.31
N TYR A 14 9.26 16.68 -3.90
CA TYR A 14 9.80 15.48 -4.54
C TYR A 14 10.57 15.90 -5.80
N PHE A 15 11.87 16.17 -5.63
CA PHE A 15 12.82 16.06 -6.72
C PHE A 15 12.57 14.70 -7.37
N ALA A 16 12.29 14.70 -8.68
CA ALA A 16 12.19 13.47 -9.45
C ALA A 16 13.40 12.59 -9.12
N ARG A 17 13.15 11.36 -8.64
CA ARG A 17 14.23 10.43 -8.28
C ARG A 17 15.15 10.26 -9.51
N PRO A 18 16.46 10.57 -9.40
CA PRO A 18 17.37 10.42 -10.52
C PRO A 18 17.32 9.00 -11.10
N ARG A 19 17.47 8.88 -12.42
CA ARG A 19 17.61 7.57 -13.06
C ARG A 19 18.86 6.87 -12.54
N ILE A 20 18.78 5.56 -12.42
CA ILE A 20 19.95 4.75 -12.14
C ILE A 20 20.86 4.73 -13.37
N SER A 21 22.18 4.64 -13.16
CA SER A 21 23.16 4.58 -14.24
C SER A 21 23.35 3.17 -14.79
N VAL A 22 23.05 2.15 -13.98
CA VAL A 22 23.20 0.72 -14.33
C VAL A 22 22.00 -0.04 -13.81
N ALA A 23 21.57 -1.09 -14.52
CA ALA A 23 20.47 -1.96 -14.08
C ALA A 23 20.70 -2.42 -12.63
N THR A 24 19.71 -2.16 -11.79
CA THR A 24 19.81 -2.35 -10.34
C THR A 24 18.62 -3.15 -9.86
N GLU A 25 18.91 -4.19 -9.09
CA GLU A 25 17.94 -5.04 -8.44
C GLU A 25 17.72 -4.58 -7.00
N PHE A 26 16.46 -4.47 -6.61
CA PHE A 26 16.02 -4.11 -5.28
C PHE A 26 15.15 -5.22 -4.70
N GLY A 27 15.28 -5.49 -3.40
CA GLY A 27 14.55 -6.53 -2.71
C GLY A 27 15.48 -7.63 -2.19
N ASN A 28 14.99 -8.88 -2.20
CA ASN A 28 15.70 -10.03 -1.66
C ASN A 28 15.64 -11.23 -2.64
N ALA A 29 16.11 -12.40 -2.20
CA ALA A 29 16.20 -13.61 -3.03
C ALA A 29 14.85 -14.14 -3.56
N THR A 30 13.73 -13.82 -2.91
CA THR A 30 12.39 -14.31 -3.30
C THR A 30 11.50 -13.21 -3.85
N ASP A 31 11.68 -11.97 -3.38
CA ASP A 31 10.85 -10.82 -3.72
C ASP A 31 11.74 -9.65 -4.13
N PHE A 32 11.80 -9.41 -5.43
CA PHE A 32 12.64 -8.36 -6.00
C PHE A 32 12.02 -7.73 -7.25
N TRP A 33 12.53 -6.57 -7.61
CA TRP A 33 12.26 -5.91 -8.88
C TRP A 33 13.55 -5.32 -9.45
N VAL A 34 13.54 -5.01 -10.74
CA VAL A 34 14.68 -4.41 -11.43
C VAL A 34 14.30 -3.05 -11.98
N GLU A 35 15.06 -2.02 -11.65
CA GLU A 35 15.02 -0.74 -12.37
C GLU A 35 16.13 -0.76 -13.43
N TYR A 36 15.86 -0.15 -14.59
CA TYR A 36 16.80 0.00 -15.70
C TYR A 36 17.13 1.48 -15.94
N PRO A 37 18.28 1.80 -16.56
CA PRO A 37 18.66 3.19 -16.88
C PRO A 37 17.66 3.92 -17.79
N SER A 38 16.83 3.18 -18.52
CA SER A 38 15.74 3.73 -19.33
C SER A 38 14.60 4.34 -18.50
N GLY A 39 14.55 4.11 -17.18
CA GLY A 39 13.42 4.45 -16.33
C GLY A 39 12.35 3.35 -16.24
N LEU A 40 12.58 2.19 -16.86
CA LEU A 40 11.72 1.03 -16.68
C LEU A 40 11.95 0.42 -15.29
N VAL A 41 10.87 0.23 -14.54
CA VAL A 41 10.81 -0.53 -13.30
C VAL A 41 10.02 -1.80 -13.56
N ASP A 42 10.71 -2.94 -13.64
CA ASP A 42 10.12 -4.24 -13.96
C ASP A 42 9.91 -5.07 -12.69
N VAL A 43 8.66 -5.12 -12.23
CA VAL A 43 8.23 -5.94 -11.08
C VAL A 43 7.75 -7.34 -11.51
N THR A 44 7.90 -7.71 -12.79
CA THR A 44 7.46 -9.01 -13.31
C THR A 44 8.55 -10.07 -13.33
N ARG A 45 9.81 -9.65 -13.10
CA ARG A 45 11.01 -10.49 -13.08
C ARG A 45 10.82 -11.72 -12.20
N THR A 46 11.30 -12.86 -12.70
CA THR A 46 11.35 -14.14 -11.96
C THR A 46 12.77 -14.69 -11.85
N ALA A 47 13.73 -14.03 -12.50
CA ALA A 47 15.14 -14.37 -12.42
C ALA A 47 15.94 -13.14 -11.99
N HIS A 48 16.93 -13.34 -11.14
CA HIS A 48 17.87 -12.30 -10.79
C HIS A 48 18.66 -11.84 -12.02
N LEU A 49 19.22 -10.64 -11.98
CA LEU A 49 20.23 -10.26 -12.97
C LEU A 49 21.44 -11.20 -12.82
N SER A 50 22.09 -11.58 -13.92
CA SER A 50 23.38 -12.28 -13.85
C SER A 50 24.45 -11.37 -13.24
N ASN A 51 25.66 -11.85 -12.91
CA ASN A 51 26.82 -11.00 -12.58
C ASN A 51 26.56 -9.88 -11.54
N LEU A 52 25.67 -10.10 -10.57
CA LEU A 52 25.35 -9.12 -9.53
C LEU A 52 26.54 -8.92 -8.58
N VAL A 53 26.72 -7.67 -8.13
CA VAL A 53 27.58 -7.32 -7.00
C VAL A 53 26.81 -6.50 -6.00
N LYS A 54 27.22 -6.61 -4.73
CA LYS A 54 26.75 -5.70 -3.70
C LYS A 54 27.27 -4.30 -4.01
N ALA A 55 26.39 -3.31 -3.97
CA ALA A 55 26.82 -1.92 -3.94
C ALA A 55 27.59 -1.64 -2.63
N ASP A 56 28.45 -0.63 -2.65
CA ASP A 56 29.17 -0.22 -1.44
C ASP A 56 28.18 0.21 -0.36
N GLY A 57 28.07 -0.60 0.71
CA GLY A 57 27.42 -0.22 1.96
C GLY A 57 26.04 -0.82 2.28
N GLU A 58 25.32 -1.54 1.42
CA GLU A 58 23.94 -2.02 1.77
C GLU A 58 23.36 -3.14 0.86
N GLU A 59 22.17 -3.66 1.26
CA GLU A 59 21.25 -4.69 0.70
C GLU A 59 20.90 -4.64 -0.82
N VAL A 60 21.50 -3.75 -1.60
CA VAL A 60 21.16 -3.54 -3.03
C VAL A 60 22.15 -4.26 -3.95
N LEU A 61 21.63 -4.98 -4.95
CA LEU A 61 22.43 -5.71 -5.93
C LEU A 61 22.45 -4.97 -7.27
N ILE A 62 23.65 -4.60 -7.72
CA ILE A 62 23.87 -3.90 -9.01
C ILE A 62 24.51 -4.86 -10.01
N HIS A 63 24.20 -4.70 -11.29
CA HIS A 63 24.87 -5.46 -12.34
C HIS A 63 26.26 -4.87 -12.63
N LYS A 64 27.28 -5.71 -12.83
CA LYS A 64 28.64 -5.22 -13.18
C LYS A 64 28.71 -4.51 -14.53
N ASP A 65 27.88 -4.93 -15.49
CA ASP A 65 27.91 -4.45 -16.87
C ASP A 65 26.74 -3.48 -17.18
N ALA A 66 27.02 -2.29 -17.69
CA ALA A 66 26.00 -1.27 -18.00
C ALA A 66 25.03 -1.67 -19.14
N ALA A 67 25.25 -2.79 -19.83
CA ALA A 67 24.57 -3.14 -21.07
C ALA A 67 23.37 -4.09 -20.92
N VAL A 68 22.92 -4.39 -19.70
CA VAL A 68 21.73 -5.24 -19.51
C VAL A 68 20.51 -4.53 -20.07
N ARG A 69 19.98 -5.08 -21.16
CA ARG A 69 18.74 -4.60 -21.76
C ARG A 69 17.55 -5.27 -21.07
N PRO A 70 16.46 -4.53 -20.84
CA PRO A 70 15.23 -5.15 -20.37
C PRO A 70 14.73 -6.16 -21.40
N PRO A 71 14.15 -7.30 -20.96
CA PRO A 71 13.47 -8.22 -21.87
C PRO A 71 12.38 -7.49 -22.66
N PRO A 72 12.08 -7.91 -23.91
CA PRO A 72 10.95 -7.39 -24.66
C PRO A 72 9.64 -7.54 -23.88
N LEU A 73 8.74 -6.57 -24.02
CA LEU A 73 7.40 -6.64 -23.42
C LEU A 73 6.64 -7.82 -24.02
N ASN A 74 6.17 -8.72 -23.17
CA ASN A 74 5.16 -9.71 -23.57
C ASN A 74 3.77 -9.08 -23.40
N ALA A 75 3.22 -8.49 -24.47
CA ALA A 75 1.96 -7.76 -24.41
C ALA A 75 0.74 -8.61 -24.01
N GLU A 76 0.82 -9.94 -24.12
CA GLU A 76 -0.25 -10.84 -23.68
C GLU A 76 -0.28 -10.97 -22.15
N MET A 77 0.89 -11.11 -21.52
CA MET A 77 1.02 -11.39 -20.09
C MET A 77 1.35 -10.14 -19.25
N GLN A 78 1.90 -9.12 -19.88
CA GLN A 78 2.42 -7.92 -19.24
C GLN A 78 1.74 -6.67 -19.77
N TRP A 79 1.84 -5.63 -18.96
CA TRP A 79 1.33 -4.29 -19.18
C TRP A 79 2.46 -3.32 -18.81
N GLU A 80 2.51 -2.15 -19.45
CA GLU A 80 3.34 -1.02 -19.00
C GLU A 80 2.47 0.20 -18.62
N LEU A 81 2.72 0.75 -17.42
CA LEU A 81 2.08 1.95 -16.89
C LEU A 81 3.10 3.08 -16.86
N GLU A 82 2.85 4.14 -17.62
CA GLU A 82 3.60 5.39 -17.45
C GLU A 82 3.18 6.03 -16.12
N VAL A 83 4.17 6.41 -15.32
CA VAL A 83 3.97 7.14 -14.07
C VAL A 83 4.74 8.46 -14.10
N ASP A 84 4.45 9.32 -13.13
CA ASP A 84 5.11 10.61 -13.01
C ASP A 84 6.65 10.49 -12.96
N ALA A 85 7.33 11.55 -13.38
CA ALA A 85 8.79 11.63 -13.44
C ALA A 85 9.45 10.67 -14.46
N ASP A 86 8.78 10.43 -15.59
CA ASP A 86 9.35 9.73 -16.76
C ASP A 86 9.87 8.33 -16.37
N ARG A 87 8.98 7.57 -15.72
CA ARG A 87 9.16 6.18 -15.33
C ARG A 87 8.03 5.35 -15.89
N THR A 88 8.35 4.09 -16.14
CA THR A 88 7.39 3.09 -16.62
C THR A 88 7.41 1.90 -15.68
N LEU A 89 6.26 1.53 -15.14
CA LEU A 89 6.09 0.30 -14.36
C LEU A 89 5.64 -0.82 -15.29
N ARG A 90 6.39 -1.92 -15.32
CA ARG A 90 5.95 -3.15 -15.98
C ARG A 90 5.31 -4.09 -14.98
N LEU A 91 4.06 -4.46 -15.24
CA LEU A 91 3.20 -5.25 -14.35
C LEU A 91 2.78 -6.55 -15.04
N ALA A 92 2.53 -7.60 -14.26
CA ALA A 92 2.04 -8.87 -14.76
C ALA A 92 0.51 -8.89 -14.65
N LYS A 93 -0.20 -9.00 -15.77
CA LYS A 93 -1.67 -8.89 -15.82
C LYS A 93 -2.39 -9.87 -14.88
N THR A 94 -1.82 -11.05 -14.68
CA THR A 94 -2.42 -12.12 -13.86
C THR A 94 -1.91 -12.18 -12.42
N ARG A 95 -0.87 -11.41 -12.08
CA ARG A 95 -0.22 -11.41 -10.76
C ARG A 95 -0.22 -10.04 -10.09
N SER A 96 -0.91 -9.07 -10.67
CA SER A 96 -1.00 -7.70 -10.17
C SER A 96 -2.46 -7.32 -9.96
N ALA A 97 -2.74 -6.64 -8.85
CA ALA A 97 -4.03 -6.07 -8.56
C ALA A 97 -3.86 -4.57 -8.30
N PHE A 98 -4.75 -3.75 -8.86
CA PHE A 98 -4.83 -2.33 -8.51
C PHE A 98 -5.76 -2.17 -7.31
N VAL A 99 -5.22 -1.59 -6.23
CA VAL A 99 -6.02 -1.26 -5.05
C VAL A 99 -6.29 0.24 -5.07
N ILE A 100 -7.52 0.62 -5.40
CA ILE A 100 -7.95 2.01 -5.28
C ILE A 100 -8.37 2.26 -3.84
N VAL A 101 -7.67 3.18 -3.17
CA VAL A 101 -8.00 3.61 -1.81
C VAL A 101 -8.46 5.05 -1.85
N ASP A 102 -9.77 5.27 -1.71
CA ASP A 102 -10.28 6.59 -1.35
C ASP A 102 -9.98 6.82 0.15
N MET A 103 -8.93 7.61 0.41
CA MET A 103 -8.43 7.90 1.74
C MET A 103 -9.41 8.72 2.60
N GLN A 104 -10.46 9.30 2.02
CA GLN A 104 -11.38 10.19 2.73
C GLN A 104 -12.81 9.66 2.85
N LYS A 105 -13.31 8.82 1.92
CA LYS A 105 -14.75 8.51 1.85
C LYS A 105 -15.18 7.05 2.00
N ASN A 106 -14.31 6.05 1.88
CA ASN A 106 -14.76 4.64 1.85
C ASN A 106 -14.74 3.91 3.21
N TRP A 107 -15.13 4.59 4.30
CA TRP A 107 -15.43 3.85 5.52
C TRP A 107 -16.81 3.21 5.33
N GLY A 108 -16.87 1.89 5.44
CA GLY A 108 -18.07 1.10 5.17
C GLY A 108 -18.59 0.44 6.44
N LEU A 109 -18.86 1.27 7.46
CA LEU A 109 -19.25 0.81 8.79
C LEU A 109 -20.64 0.18 8.78
N THR A 110 -20.81 -0.84 9.60
CA THR A 110 -22.10 -1.43 9.96
C THR A 110 -22.55 -0.93 11.33
N ASP A 111 -23.84 -1.09 11.63
CA ASP A 111 -24.37 -0.75 12.96
C ASP A 111 -23.69 -1.55 14.08
N HIS A 112 -23.26 -2.78 13.80
CA HIS A 112 -22.47 -3.56 14.76
C HIS A 112 -21.10 -2.92 15.01
N GLU A 113 -20.40 -2.51 13.95
CA GLU A 113 -19.07 -1.91 14.08
C GLU A 113 -19.10 -0.57 14.82
N LEU A 114 -20.19 0.21 14.74
CA LEU A 114 -20.39 1.43 15.53
C LEU A 114 -20.21 1.18 17.04
N THR A 115 -20.61 -0.01 17.54
CA THR A 115 -20.49 -0.37 18.96
C THR A 115 -19.05 -0.64 19.40
N THR A 116 -18.14 -0.83 18.44
CA THR A 116 -16.74 -1.21 18.67
C THR A 116 -15.75 -0.11 18.27
N ILE A 117 -16.25 1.09 17.92
CA ILE A 117 -15.38 2.23 17.58
C ILE A 117 -14.79 2.81 18.87
N PRO A 118 -13.47 3.00 18.95
CA PRO A 118 -12.82 3.62 20.09
C PRO A 118 -13.44 4.99 20.39
N PRO A 119 -13.74 5.31 21.66
CA PRO A 119 -14.33 6.60 22.04
C PRO A 119 -13.53 7.82 21.56
N SER A 120 -12.21 7.71 21.50
CA SER A 120 -11.34 8.76 20.96
C SER A 120 -11.62 9.07 19.48
N LEU A 121 -11.87 8.03 18.69
CA LEU A 121 -12.19 8.14 17.27
C LEU A 121 -13.61 8.67 17.07
N VAL A 122 -14.59 8.19 17.85
CA VAL A 122 -15.95 8.74 17.85
C VAL A 122 -15.94 10.24 18.13
N ARG A 123 -15.25 10.66 19.20
CA ARG A 123 -15.13 12.08 19.57
C ARG A 123 -14.52 12.94 18.45
N GLY A 124 -13.56 12.40 17.70
CA GLY A 124 -12.92 13.11 16.59
C GLY A 124 -13.86 13.45 15.43
N PHE A 125 -14.92 12.66 15.24
CA PHE A 125 -15.91 12.85 14.16
C PHE A 125 -17.19 13.57 14.62
N MET A 126 -17.34 13.84 15.92
CA MET A 126 -18.46 14.62 16.46
C MET A 126 -18.15 16.12 16.39
N LYS A 127 -19.11 16.91 15.90
CA LYS A 127 -19.01 18.38 15.93
C LYS A 127 -19.82 18.92 17.10
N SER A 128 -19.13 19.54 18.07
CA SER A 128 -19.76 20.11 19.27
C SER A 128 -20.62 19.11 20.06
N GLY A 129 -20.20 17.84 20.10
CA GLY A 129 -20.93 16.78 20.82
C GLY A 129 -22.21 16.30 20.11
N ARG A 130 -22.43 16.67 18.85
CA ARG A 130 -23.55 16.20 18.02
C ARG A 130 -23.05 15.56 16.72
N GLY A 131 -23.87 14.69 16.14
CA GLY A 131 -23.53 13.95 14.90
C GLY A 131 -22.47 12.88 15.13
N GLY A 132 -21.69 12.59 14.08
CA GLY A 132 -20.64 11.57 14.08
C GLY A 132 -20.98 10.36 13.21
N PHE A 133 -20.20 9.29 13.33
CA PHE A 133 -20.41 8.05 12.57
C PHE A 133 -21.86 7.58 12.67
N GLY A 134 -22.46 7.21 11.53
CA GLY A 134 -23.82 6.70 11.48
C GLY A 134 -24.94 7.72 11.65
N SER A 135 -24.62 9.00 11.87
CA SER A 135 -25.63 10.08 11.89
C SER A 135 -26.11 10.43 10.49
N GLU A 136 -27.38 10.80 10.35
CA GLU A 136 -27.94 11.27 9.08
C GLU A 136 -27.29 12.57 8.62
N LEU A 137 -26.79 12.56 7.38
CA LEU A 137 -26.28 13.76 6.74
C LEU A 137 -27.42 14.53 6.05
N PRO A 138 -27.29 15.87 5.93
CA PRO A 138 -28.25 16.68 5.19
C PRO A 138 -28.40 16.23 3.73
N SER A 139 -29.46 16.69 3.08
CA SER A 139 -29.61 16.60 1.62
C SER A 139 -29.51 15.18 1.05
N SER A 140 -30.06 14.19 1.77
CA SER A 140 -30.08 12.77 1.36
C SER A 140 -28.71 12.14 1.08
N PHE A 141 -27.63 12.67 1.66
CA PHE A 141 -26.31 12.06 1.56
C PHE A 141 -26.17 10.74 2.33
N GLY A 142 -27.23 10.33 3.05
CA GLY A 142 -27.28 9.12 3.86
C GLY A 142 -26.51 9.25 5.16
N ARG A 143 -26.34 8.12 5.84
CA ARG A 143 -25.67 8.07 7.15
C ARG A 143 -24.15 8.17 7.00
N LEU A 144 -23.51 9.03 7.79
CA LEU A 144 -22.08 9.32 7.67
C LEU A 144 -21.22 8.06 7.77
N LEU A 145 -20.49 7.75 6.70
CA LEU A 145 -19.48 6.67 6.63
C LEU A 145 -20.05 5.27 6.93
N MET A 146 -21.34 5.09 6.63
CA MET A 146 -22.02 3.80 6.74
C MET A 146 -22.00 3.08 5.39
N ARG A 147 -21.94 1.75 5.47
CA ARG A 147 -22.00 0.87 4.31
C ARG A 147 -23.27 1.12 3.49
N ASP A 148 -23.14 0.98 2.17
CA ASP A 148 -24.24 1.08 1.21
C ASP A 148 -24.99 2.43 1.28
N GLN A 149 -24.29 3.50 1.68
CA GLN A 149 -24.79 4.87 1.65
C GLN A 149 -24.03 5.68 0.61
N TYR A 150 -24.72 6.63 -0.01
CA TYR A 150 -24.18 7.49 -1.06
C TYR A 150 -22.83 8.16 -0.69
N ASN A 151 -22.67 8.60 0.55
CA ASN A 151 -21.42 9.23 1.00
C ASN A 151 -20.22 8.27 1.17
N ALA A 152 -20.45 6.96 1.08
CA ALA A 152 -19.46 5.90 1.21
C ALA A 152 -19.20 5.15 -0.11
N GLU A 153 -19.84 5.58 -1.21
CA GLU A 153 -19.56 5.13 -2.57
C GLU A 153 -18.26 5.75 -3.11
N LEU A 154 -17.65 5.09 -4.10
CA LEU A 154 -16.53 5.67 -4.83
C LEU A 154 -16.97 6.94 -5.56
N TYR A 155 -16.00 7.78 -5.88
CA TYR A 155 -16.25 8.95 -6.72
C TYR A 155 -16.81 8.54 -8.09
N GLY A 156 -18.09 8.86 -8.34
CA GLY A 156 -18.78 8.86 -9.63
C GLY A 156 -18.26 7.86 -10.69
N PRO A 157 -17.36 8.28 -11.61
CA PRO A 157 -16.82 7.39 -12.64
C PRO A 157 -16.17 6.11 -12.11
N LEU A 158 -15.52 6.16 -10.95
CA LEU A 158 -14.88 5.01 -10.32
C LEU A 158 -15.91 4.04 -9.73
N GLN A 159 -17.07 4.53 -9.28
CA GLN A 159 -18.16 3.68 -8.81
C GLN A 159 -18.73 2.84 -9.96
N ILE A 160 -18.92 3.47 -11.12
CA ILE A 160 -19.40 2.78 -12.34
C ILE A 160 -18.41 1.69 -12.77
N LEU A 161 -17.12 2.02 -12.88
CA LEU A 161 -16.08 1.05 -13.24
C LEU A 161 -16.00 -0.11 -12.24
N TYR A 162 -16.11 0.18 -10.94
CA TYR A 162 -16.15 -0.86 -9.92
C TYR A 162 -17.37 -1.78 -10.09
N GLU A 163 -18.56 -1.24 -10.37
CA GLU A 163 -19.76 -2.05 -10.57
C GLU A 163 -19.65 -2.97 -11.79
N GLU A 164 -19.08 -2.47 -12.89
CA GLU A 164 -18.76 -3.28 -14.08
C GLU A 164 -17.77 -4.40 -13.76
N GLY A 165 -16.66 -4.07 -13.08
CA GLY A 165 -15.66 -5.05 -12.66
C GLY A 165 -16.20 -6.07 -11.65
N LYS A 166 -17.05 -5.64 -10.72
CA LYS A 166 -17.74 -6.52 -9.78
C LYS A 166 -18.65 -7.51 -10.51
N ALA A 167 -19.42 -7.04 -11.49
CA ALA A 167 -20.28 -7.89 -12.31
C ALA A 167 -19.48 -8.89 -13.16
N ALA A 168 -18.29 -8.49 -13.63
CA ALA A 168 -17.34 -9.34 -14.34
C ALA A 168 -16.55 -10.29 -13.41
N GLY A 169 -16.66 -10.13 -12.08
CA GLY A 169 -15.91 -10.91 -11.10
C GLY A 169 -14.42 -10.56 -11.02
N THR A 170 -14.00 -9.43 -11.58
CA THR A 170 -12.60 -8.97 -11.56
C THR A 170 -12.27 -8.10 -10.36
N ASP A 171 -13.28 -7.42 -9.81
CA ASP A 171 -13.08 -6.39 -8.79
C ASP A 171 -13.82 -6.75 -7.49
N VAL A 172 -13.15 -6.50 -6.36
CA VAL A 172 -13.70 -6.78 -5.04
C VAL A 172 -13.73 -5.51 -4.20
N TRP A 173 -14.85 -5.29 -3.50
CA TRP A 173 -14.94 -4.19 -2.55
C TRP A 173 -14.46 -4.61 -1.18
N ILE A 174 -13.62 -3.77 -0.59
CA ILE A 174 -13.09 -4.00 0.75
C ILE A 174 -13.52 -2.84 1.62
N HIS A 175 -14.43 -3.12 2.55
CA HIS A 175 -14.85 -2.14 3.53
C HIS A 175 -13.76 -1.96 4.58
N LYS A 176 -13.42 -0.70 4.84
CA LYS A 176 -12.45 -0.31 5.83
C LYS A 176 -13.16 0.18 7.09
N ASN A 177 -12.65 -0.23 8.24
CA ASN A 177 -13.25 0.10 9.55
C ASN A 177 -12.40 1.12 10.35
N ARG A 178 -11.26 1.58 9.79
CA ARG A 178 -10.26 2.47 10.42
C ARG A 178 -9.56 3.35 9.37
N ALA A 179 -8.75 4.32 9.80
CA ALA A 179 -8.11 5.31 8.91
C ALA A 179 -6.93 4.77 8.07
N MET A 180 -6.32 3.63 8.42
CA MET A 180 -5.09 3.16 7.76
C MET A 180 -5.29 1.90 6.91
N VAL A 181 -4.67 1.87 5.73
CA VAL A 181 -4.62 0.71 4.81
C VAL A 181 -3.85 -0.47 5.43
N LEU A 182 -2.90 -0.22 6.33
CA LEU A 182 -2.17 -1.30 7.02
C LEU A 182 -2.97 -1.94 8.18
N SER A 183 -4.20 -1.48 8.46
CA SER A 183 -5.09 -2.11 9.44
C SER A 183 -5.90 -3.28 8.87
N LEU A 184 -5.64 -3.69 7.62
CA LEU A 184 -6.46 -4.60 6.83
C LEU A 184 -6.40 -6.08 7.26
N THR A 185 -5.59 -6.45 8.26
CA THR A 185 -5.60 -7.80 8.85
C THR A 185 -7.00 -8.17 9.37
N ALA A 186 -7.78 -7.19 9.82
CA ALA A 186 -9.16 -7.38 10.28
C ALA A 186 -10.23 -7.24 9.17
N SER A 187 -9.89 -6.70 7.99
CA SER A 187 -10.84 -6.35 6.92
C SER A 187 -10.93 -7.38 5.79
N GLY A 188 -10.20 -8.48 5.88
CA GLY A 188 -10.28 -9.59 4.92
C GLY A 188 -9.46 -9.44 3.63
N LEU A 189 -8.74 -8.34 3.40
CA LEU A 189 -7.83 -8.19 2.24
C LEU A 189 -6.83 -9.35 2.16
N GLN A 190 -6.31 -9.81 3.31
CA GLN A 190 -5.39 -10.95 3.39
C GLN A 190 -5.98 -12.26 2.85
N LYS A 191 -7.32 -12.41 2.85
CA LYS A 191 -8.00 -13.62 2.36
C LYS A 191 -8.26 -13.57 0.85
N GLN A 192 -8.22 -12.37 0.25
CA GLN A 192 -8.52 -12.15 -1.17
C GLN A 192 -7.26 -12.08 -2.03
N LEU A 193 -6.12 -11.78 -1.43
CA LEU A 193 -4.82 -11.93 -2.08
C LEU A 193 -4.37 -13.40 -1.96
N PRO A 194 -3.91 -14.04 -3.05
CA PRO A 194 -3.37 -15.39 -2.96
C PRO A 194 -2.22 -15.43 -1.94
N HIS A 195 -2.26 -16.40 -1.04
CA HIS A 195 -1.17 -16.65 -0.10
C HIS A 195 0.10 -16.97 -0.89
N ASN A 196 1.03 -16.00 -0.99
CA ASN A 196 2.41 -16.29 -1.35
C ASN A 196 3.29 -16.28 -0.10
N THR A 197 2.79 -16.89 0.98
CA THR A 197 3.62 -17.23 2.13
C THR A 197 4.16 -18.62 1.85
N THR A 198 5.36 -18.73 1.30
CA THR A 198 6.16 -19.92 1.52
C THR A 198 6.23 -20.14 3.02
N ASP A 199 5.69 -21.26 3.49
CA ASP A 199 5.88 -21.74 4.85
C ASP A 199 7.38 -21.70 5.16
N ILE A 200 7.79 -20.76 6.00
CA ILE A 200 9.08 -20.85 6.67
C ILE A 200 8.87 -21.95 7.73
N PRO A 201 9.46 -23.15 7.60
CA PRO A 201 9.37 -24.13 8.67
C PRO A 201 10.00 -23.51 9.92
N ASN A 202 9.30 -23.63 11.04
CA ASN A 202 9.75 -23.22 12.37
C ASN A 202 11.21 -23.67 12.60
N SER A 203 12.15 -22.75 12.39
CA SER A 203 13.51 -22.89 12.89
C SER A 203 13.42 -22.77 14.39
N THR A 204 13.74 -23.87 15.07
CA THR A 204 13.89 -24.00 16.51
C THR A 204 14.42 -22.73 17.17
N ALA A 205 13.67 -22.26 18.18
CA ALA A 205 14.08 -21.19 19.08
C ALA A 205 15.48 -21.47 19.63
N SER A 206 16.47 -20.71 19.14
CA SER A 206 17.78 -20.62 19.76
C SER A 206 17.63 -19.80 21.03
N GLN A 207 17.83 -20.45 22.18
CA GLN A 207 17.82 -19.80 23.48
C GLN A 207 18.93 -18.76 23.53
N HIS A 208 18.57 -17.48 23.49
CA HIS A 208 19.49 -16.43 23.90
C HIS A 208 19.66 -16.45 25.43
N PRO A 209 20.90 -16.43 25.94
CA PRO A 209 21.13 -16.39 27.38
C PRO A 209 20.66 -15.07 27.98
N LYS A 210 20.00 -15.16 29.14
CA LYS A 210 19.51 -14.04 29.94
C LYS A 210 20.68 -13.10 30.29
N PRO A 211 20.55 -11.77 30.13
CA PRO A 211 21.58 -10.83 30.59
C PRO A 211 21.72 -10.91 32.13
N PRO A 212 22.94 -10.72 32.67
CA PRO A 212 23.19 -10.81 34.10
C PRO A 212 22.45 -9.71 34.87
N GLU A 213 21.89 -10.11 36.00
CA GLU A 213 21.18 -9.29 36.96
C GLU A 213 22.17 -8.34 37.65
N ILE A 214 21.93 -7.03 37.52
CA ILE A 214 22.71 -6.01 38.22
C ILE A 214 22.30 -6.07 39.69
N VAL A 215 23.23 -6.47 40.55
CA VAL A 215 23.06 -6.49 42.01
C VAL A 215 23.30 -5.06 42.52
N ASP A 216 22.23 -4.42 43.02
CA ASP A 216 22.36 -3.17 43.78
C ASP A 216 23.12 -3.46 45.08
N VAL A 217 24.31 -2.87 45.20
CA VAL A 217 25.10 -2.91 46.43
C VAL A 217 24.52 -1.87 47.40
N ASN A 218 23.71 -2.33 48.35
CA ASN A 218 23.31 -1.53 49.50
C ASN A 218 24.57 -1.06 50.25
N HIS A 219 24.69 0.26 50.45
CA HIS A 219 25.56 0.83 51.47
C HIS A 219 24.74 0.95 52.76
N ASP A 220 25.24 0.30 53.80
CA ASP A 220 24.76 0.42 55.18
C ASP A 220 24.83 1.88 55.68
N SER A 221 23.77 2.29 56.35
CA SER A 221 23.80 3.02 57.62
C SER A 221 22.51 2.73 58.39
#